data_AF-A0A966EED5-F1
#
_entry.id   AF-A0A966EED5-F1
#
_cell.length_a   1.000
_cell.length_b   1.000
_cell.length_c   1.000
_cell.angle_alpha   90.00
_cell.angle_beta   90.00
_cell.angle_gamma   90.00
#
_symmetry.space_group_name_H-M   'P 1'
#
loop_
_entity.id
_entity.type
_entity.pdbx_description
1 polymer ?
#
loop_
_entity_poly.entity_id
_entity_poly.type
_entity_poly.pdbx_seq_one_letter_code
_entity_poly.pdbx_strand_id
1 'polypeptide(L)'
;LAQKARAAGADFIAISTYNGVALEFIHRLQRSLADAGMTVPIFIGGKLNQVPDASNTSLPVDVSAELRRAGAIPCHQIADMLSSLATLARETSGAGTV
;
A
#
# COMPACT_ATOMS: atom_id res chain seq x y z
N LEU A 1 12.67 1.82 -4.82
CA LEU A 1 11.32 1.85 -5.45
C LEU A 1 10.88 3.29 -5.71
N ALA A 2 10.85 4.15 -4.71
CA ALA A 2 10.42 5.55 -4.84
C ALA A 2 11.05 6.32 -6.01
N GLN A 3 12.38 6.29 -6.18
CA GLN A 3 13.04 6.99 -7.30
C GLN A 3 12.58 6.48 -8.68
N LYS A 4 12.32 5.17 -8.83
CA LYS A 4 11.78 4.61 -10.08
C LYS A 4 10.34 5.08 -10.30
N ALA A 5 9.52 5.09 -9.25
CA ALA A 5 8.15 5.58 -9.32
C ALA A 5 8.10 7.07 -9.71
N ARG A 6 8.98 7.89 -9.13
CA ARG A 6 9.12 9.31 -9.48
C ARG A 6 9.53 9.50 -10.93
N ALA A 7 10.57 8.79 -11.38
CA ALA A 7 11.06 8.89 -12.75
C ALA A 7 10.01 8.45 -13.79
N ALA A 8 9.15 7.50 -13.43
CA ALA A 8 8.05 7.03 -14.27
C ALA A 8 6.80 7.92 -14.19
N GLY A 9 6.74 8.92 -13.29
CA GLY A 9 5.54 9.71 -13.07
C GLY A 9 4.36 8.88 -12.55
N ALA A 10 4.62 7.88 -11.71
CA ALA A 10 3.60 6.94 -11.27
C ALA A 10 2.52 7.62 -10.41
N ASP A 11 1.24 7.42 -10.74
CA ASP A 11 0.08 7.92 -9.98
C ASP A 11 -0.20 7.13 -8.70
N PHE A 12 0.22 5.86 -8.66
CA PHE A 12 0.08 4.96 -7.51
C PHE A 12 1.17 3.88 -7.53
N ILE A 13 1.30 3.17 -6.41
CA ILE A 13 2.19 2.02 -6.28
C ILE A 13 1.35 0.80 -5.90
N ALA A 14 1.57 -0.33 -6.59
CA ALA A 14 0.96 -1.61 -6.26
C ALA A 14 2.04 -2.63 -5.91
N ILE A 15 1.84 -3.35 -4.80
CA ILE A 15 2.82 -4.29 -4.25
C ILE A 15 2.12 -5.59 -3.91
N SER A 16 2.74 -6.71 -4.27
CA SER A 16 2.34 -8.03 -3.80
C SER A 16 3.43 -8.58 -2.88
N THR A 17 3.05 -9.16 -1.74
CA THR A 17 3.98 -9.75 -0.78
C THR A 17 3.56 -11.17 -0.39
N TYR A 18 4.52 -12.03 -0.08
CA TYR A 18 4.26 -13.38 0.43
C TYR A 18 5.00 -13.68 1.76
N ASN A 19 5.70 -12.72 2.36
CA ASN A 19 6.84 -13.03 3.24
C ASN A 19 6.71 -12.50 4.67
N GLY A 20 5.53 -12.14 5.15
CA GLY A 20 5.38 -11.69 6.53
C GLY A 20 6.07 -10.35 6.86
N VAL A 21 6.52 -9.60 5.86
CA VAL A 21 7.22 -8.29 6.02
C VAL A 21 6.39 -7.09 5.54
N ALA A 22 5.09 -7.29 5.29
CA ALA A 22 4.18 -6.27 4.76
C ALA A 22 4.27 -4.91 5.49
N LEU A 23 4.14 -4.90 6.81
CA LEU A 23 4.05 -3.66 7.60
C LEU A 23 5.37 -2.88 7.60
N GLU A 24 6.48 -3.55 7.90
CA GLU A 24 7.81 -2.94 7.88
C GLU A 24 8.15 -2.41 6.49
N PHE A 25 7.87 -3.20 5.46
CA PHE A 25 8.11 -2.79 4.08
C PHE A 25 7.33 -1.53 3.72
N ILE A 26 6.04 -1.45 4.10
CA ILE A 26 5.21 -0.26 3.87
C ILE A 26 5.78 0.97 4.57
N HIS A 27 6.16 0.87 5.84
CA HIS A 27 6.75 2.02 6.56
C HIS A 27 8.05 2.50 5.91
N ARG A 28 8.93 1.58 5.49
CA ARG A 28 10.18 1.92 4.80
C ARG A 28 9.91 2.58 3.44
N LEU A 29 8.93 2.05 2.70
CA LEU A 29 8.54 2.60 1.42
C LEU A 29 7.95 4.01 1.56
N GLN A 30 7.03 4.21 2.50
CA GLN A 30 6.41 5.52 2.76
C GLN A 30 7.45 6.58 3.08
N ARG A 31 8.43 6.26 3.93
CA ARG A 31 9.57 7.15 4.21
C ARG A 31 10.35 7.47 2.93
N SER A 32 10.69 6.44 2.15
CA SER A 32 11.40 6.63 0.89
C SER A 32 10.61 7.45 -0.15
N LEU A 33 9.28 7.39 -0.16
CA LEU A 33 8.42 8.21 -1.02
C LEU A 33 8.38 9.66 -0.52
N ALA A 34 8.24 9.87 0.78
CA ALA A 34 8.30 11.19 1.39
C ALA A 34 9.64 11.88 1.09
N ASP A 35 10.76 11.16 1.25
CA ASP A 35 12.11 11.64 0.91
C ASP A 35 12.24 11.99 -0.59
N ALA A 36 11.48 11.31 -1.44
CA ALA A 36 11.43 11.57 -2.88
C ALA A 36 10.46 12.70 -3.26
N GLY A 37 9.73 13.28 -2.30
CA GLY A 37 8.69 14.29 -2.52
C GLY A 37 7.44 13.73 -3.21
N MET A 38 7.16 12.44 -3.06
CA MET A 38 5.99 11.77 -3.64
C MET A 38 4.91 11.52 -2.60
N THR A 39 3.66 11.78 -2.96
CA THR A 39 2.49 11.46 -2.15
C THR A 39 1.49 10.72 -3.04
N VAL A 40 1.69 9.41 -3.19
CA VAL A 40 0.88 8.55 -4.07
C VAL A 40 0.29 7.38 -3.28
N PRO A 41 -0.93 6.91 -3.62
CA PRO A 41 -1.54 5.76 -2.96
C PRO A 41 -0.68 4.50 -3.08
N ILE A 42 -0.64 3.70 -2.01
CA ILE A 42 0.07 2.42 -1.99
C ILE A 42 -0.94 1.29 -1.79
N PHE A 43 -1.17 0.50 -2.84
CA PHE A 43 -1.93 -0.74 -2.80
C PHE A 43 -1.02 -1.90 -2.41
N ILE A 44 -1.47 -2.74 -1.49
CA ILE A 44 -0.73 -3.93 -1.05
C ILE A 44 -1.63 -5.16 -1.05
N GLY A 45 -1.21 -6.21 -1.72
CA GLY A 45 -1.92 -7.49 -1.77
C GLY A 45 -0.99 -8.69 -1.59
N GLY A 46 -1.54 -9.87 -1.84
CA GLY A 46 -0.86 -11.14 -1.56
C GLY A 46 -1.21 -11.66 -0.16
N LYS A 47 -0.21 -12.20 0.54
CA LYS A 47 -0.38 -12.79 1.88
C LYS A 47 -0.10 -11.73 2.95
N LEU A 48 -1.17 -11.11 3.45
CA LEU A 48 -1.13 -9.99 4.38
C LEU A 48 -1.13 -10.44 5.85
N ASN A 49 -0.36 -11.48 6.16
CA ASN A 49 -0.19 -11.94 7.53
C ASN A 49 1.27 -11.79 7.96
N GLN A 50 1.52 -11.57 9.25
CA GLN A 50 2.86 -11.48 9.83
C GLN A 50 2.91 -12.24 11.14
N VAL A 51 4.09 -12.70 11.53
CA VAL A 51 4.32 -13.20 12.89
C VAL A 51 4.71 -11.99 13.74
N PRO A 52 3.93 -11.59 14.75
CA PRO A 52 4.29 -10.46 15.60
C PRO A 52 5.52 -10.80 16.44
N ASP A 53 6.48 -9.86 16.54
CA ASP A 53 7.70 -10.06 17.33
C ASP A 53 7.43 -10.38 18.81
N ALA A 54 6.30 -9.90 19.35
CA ALA A 54 5.87 -10.13 20.72
C ALA A 54 5.04 -11.42 20.92
N SER A 55 4.88 -12.24 19.88
CA SER A 55 4.04 -13.44 19.93
C SER A 55 4.80 -14.66 20.45
N ASN A 56 4.34 -15.22 21.57
CA ASN A 56 4.83 -16.51 22.08
C ASN A 56 4.30 -17.72 21.28
N THR A 57 3.43 -17.50 20.28
CA THR A 57 2.76 -18.59 19.54
C THR A 57 3.32 -18.81 18.15
N SER A 58 4.22 -17.95 17.65
CA SER A 58 4.79 -17.99 16.27
C SER A 58 3.75 -18.06 15.15
N LEU A 59 2.47 -17.81 15.45
CA LEU A 59 1.38 -17.93 14.47
C LEU A 59 1.28 -16.65 13.64
N PRO A 60 1.18 -16.77 12.31
CA PRO A 60 0.89 -15.63 11.46
C PRO A 60 -0.50 -15.05 11.75
N VAL A 61 -0.58 -13.75 11.98
CA VAL A 61 -1.83 -13.01 12.14
C VAL A 61 -2.06 -12.09 10.95
N ASP A 62 -3.31 -11.88 10.56
CA ASP A 62 -3.65 -10.87 9.55
C ASP A 62 -3.24 -9.48 10.05
N VAL A 63 -2.59 -8.70 9.18
CA VAL A 63 -2.14 -7.33 9.47
C VAL A 63 -2.84 -6.28 8.59
N SER A 64 -3.96 -6.63 7.97
CA SER A 64 -4.67 -5.74 7.06
C SER A 64 -5.20 -4.50 7.77
N ALA A 65 -5.53 -4.59 9.07
CA ALA A 65 -5.96 -3.43 9.85
C ALA A 65 -4.79 -2.46 10.12
N GLU A 66 -3.62 -2.98 10.46
CA GLU A 66 -2.37 -2.25 10.69
C GLU A 66 -1.95 -1.52 9.42
N LEU A 67 -2.00 -2.21 8.28
CA LEU A 67 -1.67 -1.64 6.97
C LEU A 67 -2.61 -0.46 6.62
N ARG A 68 -3.91 -0.60 6.89
CA ARG A 68 -4.87 0.52 6.71
C ARG A 68 -4.56 1.69 7.62
N ARG A 69 -4.26 1.45 8.90
CA ARG A 69 -3.88 2.51 9.85
C ARG A 69 -2.59 3.21 9.44
N ALA A 70 -1.66 2.50 8.80
CA ALA A 70 -0.45 3.09 8.23
C ALA A 70 -0.72 3.92 6.96
N GLY A 71 -1.93 3.87 6.38
CA GLY A 71 -2.29 4.60 5.15
C GLY A 71 -2.03 3.84 3.85
N ALA A 72 -1.74 2.54 3.92
CA ALA A 72 -1.77 1.68 2.74
C ALA A 72 -3.20 1.17 2.47
N ILE A 73 -3.42 0.65 1.27
CA ILE A 73 -4.70 0.09 0.82
C ILE A 73 -4.55 -1.42 0.61
N PRO A 74 -4.92 -2.25 1.61
CA PRO A 74 -4.93 -3.70 1.48
C PRO A 74 -5.94 -4.18 0.45
N CYS A 75 -5.47 -4.98 -0.51
CA CYS A 75 -6.26 -5.66 -1.52
C CYS A 75 -6.10 -7.17 -1.32
N HIS A 76 -7.20 -7.85 -0.96
CA HIS A 76 -7.20 -9.31 -0.86
C HIS A 76 -7.27 -9.94 -2.24
N GLN A 77 -7.96 -9.27 -3.17
CA GLN A 77 -8.10 -9.67 -4.56
C GLN A 77 -7.79 -8.49 -5.49
N ILE A 78 -7.48 -8.79 -6.75
CA ILE A 78 -7.23 -7.75 -7.76
C ILE A 78 -8.45 -6.83 -7.95
N ALA A 79 -9.67 -7.37 -7.78
CA ALA A 79 -10.92 -6.62 -7.87
C ALA A 79 -11.03 -5.48 -6.83
N ASP A 80 -10.42 -5.65 -5.66
CA ASP A 80 -10.40 -4.62 -4.61
C ASP A 80 -9.61 -3.39 -5.08
N MET A 81 -8.49 -3.64 -5.76
CA MET A 81 -7.65 -2.60 -6.36
C MET A 81 -8.40 -1.89 -7.48
N LEU A 82 -9.05 -2.63 -8.38
CA LEU A 82 -9.82 -2.06 -9.49
C LEU A 82 -10.94 -1.14 -8.98
N SER A 83 -11.66 -1.57 -7.95
CA SER A 83 -12.74 -0.77 -7.34
C SER A 83 -12.20 0.53 -6.75
N SER A 84 -11.06 0.46 -6.08
CA SER A 84 -10.41 1.63 -5.48
C SER A 84 -9.88 2.61 -6.54
N LEU A 85 -9.22 2.10 -7.59
CA LEU A 85 -8.74 2.89 -8.71
C LEU A 85 -9.88 3.58 -9.47
N ALA A 86 -11.00 2.88 -9.67
CA ALA A 86 -12.18 3.47 -10.30
C ALA A 86 -12.73 4.65 -9.47
N THR A 87 -12.71 4.56 -8.14
CA THR A 87 -13.10 5.65 -7.25
C THR A 87 -12.14 6.83 -7.35
N LEU A 88 -10.83 6.59 -7.25
CA LEU A 88 -9.81 7.64 -7.39
C LEU A 88 -9.91 8.36 -8.74
N ALA A 89 -10.10 7.62 -9.84
CA ALA A 89 -10.25 8.19 -11.17
C ALA A 89 -11.47 9.14 -11.25
N ARG A 90 -12.59 8.81 -10.60
CA ARG A 90 -13.78 9.68 -10.55
C ARG A 90 -13.52 10.95 -9.74
N GLU A 91 -12.82 10.84 -8.62
CA GLU A 91 -12.48 11.98 -7.76
C GLU A 91 -11.53 12.96 -8.46
N THR A 92 -10.49 12.44 -9.12
CA THR A 92 -9.55 13.25 -9.91
C THR A 92 -10.25 13.91 -11.12
N SER A 93 -11.22 13.24 -11.74
CA SER A 93 -11.98 13.80 -12.87
C SER A 93 -12.98 14.87 -12.44
N GLY A 94 -13.49 14.81 -11.20
CA GLY A 94 -14.46 15.77 -10.65
C GLY A 94 -13.84 17.04 -10.06
N ALA A 95 -12.55 17.03 -9.75
CA ALA A 95 -11.83 18.17 -9.16
C ALA A 95 -11.40 19.23 -10.20
N GLY A 96 -11.70 19.04 -11.49
CA GLY A 96 -11.31 19.94 -12.59
C GLY A 96 -12.34 21.01 -12.98
N THR A 97 -13.34 21.31 -12.14
CA THR A 97 -14.35 22.35 -12.43
C THR A 97 -14.64 23.19 -11.20
N VAL A 98 -13.81 24.21 -10.94
CA VAL A 98 -14.19 25.47 -10.27
C VAL A 98 -13.36 26.59 -10.90
#